data_AF-A0A3D5B4G2-F1
#
_entry.id   AF-A0A3D5B4G2-F1
#
_cell.length_a   1.000
_cell.length_b   1.000
_cell.length_c   1.000
_cell.angle_alpha   90.00
_cell.angle_beta   90.00
_cell.angle_gamma   90.00
#
_symmetry.space_group_name_H-M   'P 1'
#
loop_
_entity.id
_entity.type
_entity.pdbx_description
1 polymer ?
#
loop_
_entity_poly.entity_id
_entity_poly.type
_entity_poly.pdbx_seq_one_letter_code
_entity_poly.pdbx_strand_id
1 'polypeptide(L)'
;MPRSFAHYYFSKKLTEDMSYALSAIIKLYPDAYLLGSMGTDLFKEKEHKLRFLSTDPVQLFGVSARHIFTNGSKCQLSYMLGFLSHYALDRIANPFTAYFAANGVAGYFGGKLETVSAEDIEIGIDRHIVRDYLGPDKAPEIMHNFKTRKPVLEEITNLYMDVLNDLADIYMNSHKTYGLLEGCKITFPEAEALGRLDFMNRENRTWYDRTKRKKTLSMDEILANEQEKAYALMEEFMAMARSNKTPNEDLFHLNGNGDKV
;
A
#
# COMPACT_ATOMS: atom_id res chain seq x y z
N MET A 1 2.84 7.96 3.46
CA MET A 1 2.56 7.40 2.12
C MET A 1 1.17 7.87 1.70
N PRO A 2 0.72 7.72 0.43
CA PRO A 2 -0.69 7.97 0.12
C PRO A 2 -1.55 7.33 1.20
N ARG A 3 -2.58 8.04 1.66
CA ARG A 3 -3.35 7.56 2.82
C ARG A 3 -4.30 6.45 2.35
N SER A 4 -5.34 6.22 3.14
CA SER A 4 -6.23 5.08 2.98
C SER A 4 -6.95 5.00 1.63
N PHE A 5 -7.31 6.13 1.00
CA PHE A 5 -8.12 6.10 -0.22
C PHE A 5 -7.32 5.74 -1.46
N ALA A 6 -6.08 6.22 -1.60
CA ALA A 6 -5.22 5.83 -2.70
C ALA A 6 -4.92 4.33 -2.68
N HIS A 7 -4.59 3.78 -1.51
CA HIS A 7 -4.40 2.33 -1.35
C HIS A 7 -5.68 1.53 -1.61
N TYR A 8 -6.83 2.02 -1.12
CA TYR A 8 -8.12 1.40 -1.40
C TYR A 8 -8.43 1.38 -2.90
N TYR A 9 -8.29 2.52 -3.58
CA TYR A 9 -8.55 2.62 -5.00
C TYR A 9 -7.61 1.75 -5.83
N PHE A 10 -6.31 1.82 -5.54
CA PHE A 10 -5.28 1.05 -6.25
C PHE A 10 -5.51 -0.45 -6.08
N SER A 11 -5.75 -0.92 -4.85
CA SER A 11 -6.07 -2.34 -4.60
C SER A 11 -7.34 -2.79 -5.31
N LYS A 12 -8.40 -1.94 -5.34
CA LYS A 12 -9.61 -2.25 -6.10
C LYS A 12 -9.33 -2.33 -7.61
N LYS A 13 -8.53 -1.42 -8.15
CA LYS A 13 -8.13 -1.43 -9.57
C LYS A 13 -7.39 -2.71 -9.94
N LEU A 14 -6.50 -3.19 -9.06
CA LEU A 14 -5.84 -4.47 -9.27
C LEU A 14 -6.85 -5.62 -9.43
N THR A 15 -7.97 -5.60 -8.72
CA THR A 15 -8.98 -6.67 -8.85
C THR A 15 -9.73 -6.73 -10.19
N GLU A 16 -9.61 -5.71 -11.04
CA GLU A 16 -10.33 -5.65 -12.32
C GLU A 16 -9.72 -6.59 -13.38
N ASP A 17 -8.39 -6.65 -13.49
CA ASP A 17 -7.70 -7.40 -14.57
C ASP A 17 -6.84 -8.58 -14.07
N MET A 18 -6.96 -8.97 -12.80
CA MET A 18 -6.20 -10.10 -12.24
C MET A 18 -6.64 -11.47 -12.78
N SER A 19 -5.73 -12.45 -12.72
CA SER A 19 -6.04 -13.82 -13.08
C SER A 19 -7.20 -14.39 -12.26
N TYR A 20 -7.95 -15.35 -12.86
CA TYR A 20 -9.09 -15.99 -12.19
C TYR A 20 -8.72 -16.55 -10.81
N ALA A 21 -7.51 -17.10 -10.69
CA ALA A 21 -7.07 -17.75 -9.48
C ALA A 21 -6.78 -16.75 -8.34
N LEU A 22 -6.19 -15.59 -8.64
CA LEU A 22 -6.05 -14.46 -7.71
C LEU A 22 -7.42 -13.93 -7.31
N SER A 23 -8.27 -13.67 -8.31
CA SER A 23 -9.62 -13.13 -8.11
C SER A 23 -10.47 -14.01 -7.19
N ALA A 24 -10.39 -15.33 -7.36
CA ALA A 24 -11.15 -16.29 -6.55
C ALA A 24 -10.75 -16.25 -5.06
N ILE A 25 -9.47 -16.04 -4.74
CA ILE A 25 -8.99 -15.95 -3.36
C ILE A 25 -9.49 -14.65 -2.72
N ILE A 26 -9.33 -13.52 -3.43
CA ILE A 26 -9.75 -12.21 -2.93
C ILE A 26 -11.27 -12.16 -2.75
N LYS A 27 -12.05 -12.73 -3.68
CA LYS A 27 -13.52 -12.82 -3.56
C LYS A 27 -13.98 -13.65 -2.36
N LEU A 28 -13.17 -14.61 -1.90
CA LEU A 28 -13.49 -15.42 -0.72
C LEU A 28 -13.25 -14.65 0.59
N TYR A 29 -12.21 -13.82 0.64
CA TYR A 29 -11.83 -13.01 1.80
C TYR A 29 -11.54 -11.56 1.39
N PRO A 30 -12.55 -10.80 0.94
CA PRO A 30 -12.35 -9.44 0.43
C PRO A 30 -11.97 -8.46 1.55
N ASP A 31 -12.46 -8.67 2.76
CA ASP A 31 -12.11 -7.89 3.95
C ASP A 31 -10.66 -8.12 4.39
N ALA A 32 -10.14 -9.35 4.25
CA ALA A 32 -8.72 -9.63 4.49
C ALA A 32 -7.83 -8.89 3.48
N TYR A 33 -8.18 -8.92 2.19
CA TYR A 33 -7.46 -8.20 1.13
C TYR A 33 -7.45 -6.69 1.36
N LEU A 34 -8.61 -6.11 1.67
CA LEU A 34 -8.72 -4.68 1.95
C LEU A 34 -7.95 -4.28 3.21
N LEU A 35 -7.99 -5.09 4.28
CA LEU A 35 -7.17 -4.85 5.47
C LEU A 35 -5.67 -4.91 5.14
N GLY A 36 -5.24 -5.89 4.35
CA GLY A 36 -3.87 -6.00 3.86
C GLY A 36 -3.45 -4.78 3.04
N SER A 37 -4.35 -4.21 2.22
CA SER A 37 -4.03 -3.03 1.41
C SER A 37 -3.72 -1.76 2.20
N MET A 38 -4.06 -1.73 3.50
CA MET A 38 -3.63 -0.65 4.40
C MET A 38 -2.20 -0.87 4.92
N GLY A 39 -1.68 -2.10 4.80
CA GLY A 39 -0.29 -2.47 5.05
C GLY A 39 0.29 -1.92 6.35
N THR A 40 1.40 -1.18 6.24
CA THR A 40 2.11 -0.65 7.42
C THR A 40 1.44 0.58 8.02
N ASP A 41 0.47 1.19 7.34
CA ASP A 41 -0.28 2.33 7.87
C ASP A 41 -1.23 1.94 9.01
N LEU A 42 -1.43 0.64 9.23
CA LEU A 42 -2.12 0.10 10.39
C LEU A 42 -1.42 0.46 11.72
N PHE A 43 -0.10 0.61 11.69
CA PHE A 43 0.72 0.87 12.88
C PHE A 43 0.60 2.31 13.37
N LYS A 44 -0.05 2.48 14.53
CA LYS A 44 -0.10 3.77 15.24
C LYS A 44 1.24 4.13 15.89
N GLU A 45 1.97 3.12 16.36
CA GLU A 45 3.28 3.31 16.97
C GLU A 45 4.34 3.48 15.87
N LYS A 46 4.97 4.67 15.83
CA LYS A 46 5.96 5.02 14.81
C LYS A 46 7.13 4.04 14.76
N GLU A 47 7.57 3.52 15.90
CA GLU A 47 8.67 2.57 15.96
C GLU A 47 8.34 1.25 15.25
N HIS A 48 7.18 0.65 15.54
CA HIS A 48 6.73 -0.57 14.87
C HIS A 48 6.56 -0.38 13.37
N LYS A 49 6.00 0.76 12.95
CA LYS A 49 5.90 1.10 11.53
C LYS A 49 7.27 1.15 10.86
N LEU A 50 8.24 1.83 11.47
CA LEU A 50 9.60 1.95 10.93
C LEU A 50 10.31 0.61 10.84
N ARG A 51 10.15 -0.25 11.85
CA ARG A 51 10.73 -1.60 11.84
C ARG A 51 10.16 -2.44 10.69
N PHE A 52 8.84 -2.45 10.49
CA PHE A 52 8.21 -3.11 9.33
C PHE A 52 8.69 -2.55 7.99
N LEU A 53 8.79 -1.22 7.86
CA LEU A 53 9.29 -0.58 6.64
C LEU A 53 10.77 -0.87 6.37
N SER A 54 11.53 -1.26 7.40
CA SER A 54 12.93 -1.64 7.27
C SER A 54 13.15 -3.13 6.99
N THR A 55 12.10 -3.96 7.11
CA THR A 55 12.18 -5.38 6.77
C THR A 55 12.39 -5.53 5.27
N ASP A 56 13.32 -6.41 4.89
CA ASP A 56 13.56 -6.76 3.50
C ASP A 56 12.28 -7.33 2.86
N PRO A 57 11.73 -6.71 1.80
CA PRO A 57 10.51 -7.19 1.15
C PRO A 57 10.65 -8.62 0.63
N VAL A 58 11.83 -9.04 0.15
CA VAL A 58 12.06 -10.42 -0.30
C VAL A 58 11.85 -11.40 0.86
N GLN A 59 12.39 -11.08 2.04
CA GLN A 59 12.20 -11.91 3.23
C GLN A 59 10.76 -11.85 3.72
N LEU A 60 10.17 -10.66 3.80
CA LEU A 60 8.80 -10.44 4.24
C LEU A 60 7.81 -11.30 3.45
N PHE A 61 7.83 -11.17 2.12
CA PHE A 61 6.91 -11.89 1.25
C PHE A 61 7.34 -13.35 1.05
N GLY A 62 8.64 -13.64 0.95
CA GLY A 62 9.13 -15.00 0.77
C GLY A 62 8.83 -15.92 1.96
N VAL A 63 9.10 -15.46 3.19
CA VAL A 63 8.83 -16.24 4.41
C VAL A 63 7.31 -16.39 4.63
N SER A 64 6.55 -15.31 4.42
CA SER A 64 5.08 -15.36 4.50
C SER A 64 4.48 -16.34 3.48
N ALA A 65 4.97 -16.35 2.24
CA ALA A 65 4.51 -17.29 1.21
C ALA A 65 4.80 -18.74 1.60
N ARG A 66 5.96 -19.02 2.19
CA ARG A 66 6.31 -20.37 2.69
C ARG A 66 5.41 -20.82 3.83
N HIS A 67 5.17 -19.94 4.81
CA HIS A 67 4.22 -20.23 5.88
C HIS A 67 2.83 -20.53 5.32
N ILE A 68 2.35 -19.71 4.38
CA ILE A 68 1.05 -19.91 3.74
C ILE A 68 0.98 -21.23 2.98
N PHE A 69 2.05 -21.60 2.28
CA PHE A 69 2.13 -22.87 1.58
C PHE A 69 2.03 -24.08 2.53
N THR A 70 2.69 -24.03 3.69
CA THR A 70 2.74 -25.19 4.61
C THR A 70 1.54 -25.27 5.55
N ASN A 71 1.15 -24.13 6.14
CA ASN A 71 0.25 -24.10 7.30
C ASN A 71 -0.86 -23.05 7.17
N GLY A 72 -0.74 -22.10 6.23
CA GLY A 72 -1.63 -20.95 6.21
C GLY A 72 -2.96 -21.19 5.50
N SER A 73 -3.81 -20.18 5.60
CA SER A 73 -5.16 -20.20 5.05
C SER A 73 -5.28 -19.32 3.81
N LYS A 74 -6.35 -19.55 3.04
CA LYS A 74 -6.73 -18.64 1.94
C LYS A 74 -7.02 -17.22 2.44
N CYS A 75 -7.39 -17.06 3.71
CA CYS A 75 -7.58 -15.77 4.36
C CYS A 75 -6.25 -15.01 4.49
N GLN A 76 -5.21 -15.68 5.02
CA GLN A 76 -3.86 -15.12 5.12
C GLN A 76 -3.27 -14.81 3.74
N LEU A 77 -3.50 -15.69 2.76
CA LEU A 77 -3.10 -15.43 1.36
C LEU A 77 -3.77 -14.17 0.80
N SER A 78 -5.08 -14.02 1.01
CA SER A 78 -5.81 -12.81 0.61
C SER A 78 -5.26 -11.55 1.27
N TYR A 79 -4.96 -11.61 2.57
CA TYR A 79 -4.34 -10.51 3.31
C TYR A 79 -2.97 -10.13 2.73
N MET A 80 -2.08 -11.09 2.49
CA MET A 80 -0.75 -10.82 1.94
C MET A 80 -0.80 -10.29 0.50
N LEU A 81 -1.78 -10.68 -0.31
CA LEU A 81 -2.03 -10.03 -1.62
C LEU A 81 -2.42 -8.56 -1.46
N GLY A 82 -3.21 -8.25 -0.43
CA GLY A 82 -3.52 -6.87 -0.05
C GLY A 82 -2.26 -6.11 0.33
N PHE A 83 -1.44 -6.69 1.20
CA PHE A 83 -0.19 -6.05 1.67
C PHE A 83 0.81 -5.86 0.52
N LEU A 84 0.85 -6.79 -0.43
CA LEU A 84 1.65 -6.63 -1.65
C LEU A 84 1.14 -5.47 -2.53
N SER A 85 -0.17 -5.23 -2.55
CA SER A 85 -0.76 -4.06 -3.25
C SER A 85 -0.34 -2.75 -2.60
N HIS A 86 -0.32 -2.69 -1.27
CA HIS A 86 0.18 -1.55 -0.51
C HIS A 86 1.65 -1.28 -0.85
N TYR A 87 2.50 -2.29 -0.66
CA TYR A 87 3.91 -2.24 -0.97
C TYR A 87 4.19 -1.78 -2.40
N ALA A 88 3.44 -2.31 -3.37
CA ALA A 88 3.60 -1.97 -4.78
C ALA A 88 3.31 -0.48 -5.07
N LEU A 89 2.33 0.14 -4.41
CA LEU A 89 2.08 1.57 -4.59
C LEU A 89 3.20 2.41 -3.95
N ASP A 90 3.61 2.03 -2.74
CA ASP A 90 4.51 2.82 -1.91
C ASP A 90 5.93 2.94 -2.45
N ARG A 91 6.43 1.91 -3.13
CA ARG A 91 7.75 1.95 -3.78
C ARG A 91 7.89 3.09 -4.78
N ILE A 92 6.80 3.68 -5.28
CA ILE A 92 6.84 4.83 -6.19
C ILE A 92 6.25 6.08 -5.57
N ALA A 93 5.11 5.95 -4.89
CA ALA A 93 4.45 7.09 -4.31
C ALA A 93 5.35 7.77 -3.26
N ASN A 94 6.16 7.01 -2.50
CA ASN A 94 7.07 7.59 -1.51
C ASN A 94 8.19 8.46 -2.10
N PRO A 95 8.95 8.01 -3.12
CA PRO A 95 9.88 8.89 -3.82
C PRO A 95 9.21 10.17 -4.34
N PHE A 96 7.99 10.06 -4.90
CA PHE A 96 7.24 11.22 -5.40
C PHE A 96 6.91 12.21 -4.26
N THR A 97 6.28 11.73 -3.18
CA THR A 97 5.87 12.60 -2.05
C THR A 97 7.09 13.21 -1.36
N ALA A 98 8.15 12.44 -1.13
CA ALA A 98 9.38 12.91 -0.53
C ALA A 98 10.09 13.98 -1.38
N TYR A 99 10.12 13.80 -2.71
CA TYR A 99 10.73 14.79 -3.60
C TYR A 99 10.02 16.14 -3.53
N PHE A 100 8.70 16.16 -3.65
CA PHE A 100 7.93 17.39 -3.65
C PHE A 100 7.87 18.06 -2.26
N ALA A 101 7.92 17.27 -1.18
CA ALA A 101 8.08 17.80 0.17
C ALA A 101 9.45 18.49 0.33
N ALA A 102 10.54 17.86 -0.11
CA ALA A 102 11.89 18.36 0.07
C ALA A 102 12.23 19.58 -0.83
N ASN A 103 11.67 19.63 -2.04
CA ASN A 103 11.95 20.71 -3.00
C ASN A 103 10.96 21.88 -2.91
N GLY A 104 9.97 21.78 -2.01
CA GLY A 104 8.95 22.79 -1.80
C GLY A 104 7.97 22.88 -2.98
N VAL A 105 6.70 22.70 -2.69
CA VAL A 105 5.64 22.94 -3.68
C VAL A 105 5.61 24.41 -4.10
N ALA A 106 6.02 25.31 -3.20
CA ALA A 106 6.23 26.75 -3.44
C ALA A 106 6.93 27.04 -4.78
N GLY A 107 8.07 26.39 -5.04
CA GLY A 107 8.90 26.64 -6.23
C GLY A 107 8.16 26.32 -7.52
N TYR A 108 7.24 25.36 -7.49
CA TYR A 108 6.44 24.95 -8.64
C TYR A 108 5.21 25.83 -8.90
N PHE A 109 4.74 26.56 -7.89
CA PHE A 109 3.56 27.44 -7.96
C PHE A 109 3.90 28.93 -7.82
N GLY A 110 5.13 29.32 -8.19
CA GLY A 110 5.54 30.72 -8.19
C GLY A 110 5.66 31.36 -6.80
N GLY A 111 6.08 30.58 -5.80
CA GLY A 111 6.49 31.04 -4.47
C GLY A 111 5.36 31.33 -3.48
N LYS A 112 4.12 30.94 -3.78
CA LYS A 112 2.93 31.31 -2.96
C LYS A 112 2.40 30.21 -2.04
N LEU A 113 2.95 29.00 -2.10
CA LEU A 113 2.63 27.93 -1.14
C LEU A 113 3.78 27.88 -0.14
N GLU A 114 3.49 27.89 1.15
CA GLU A 114 4.52 27.66 2.18
C GLU A 114 5.10 26.24 2.05
N THR A 115 6.04 25.88 2.91
CA THR A 115 6.56 24.50 2.97
C THR A 115 5.41 23.51 3.17
N VAL A 116 5.21 22.61 2.20
CA VAL A 116 4.20 21.55 2.24
C VAL A 116 4.86 20.28 2.77
N SER A 117 4.26 19.64 3.77
CA SER A 117 4.79 18.38 4.30
C SER A 117 4.52 17.21 3.35
N ALA A 118 5.25 16.10 3.50
CA ALA A 118 4.94 14.87 2.75
C ALA A 118 3.50 14.39 3.01
N GLU A 119 3.04 14.55 4.26
CA GLU A 119 1.68 14.20 4.68
C GLU A 119 0.61 15.03 3.96
N ASP A 120 0.85 16.33 3.74
CA ASP A 120 -0.07 17.17 2.98
C ASP A 120 -0.17 16.74 1.51
N ILE A 121 0.96 16.34 0.90
CA ILE A 121 0.98 15.81 -0.48
C ILE A 121 0.17 14.53 -0.55
N GLU A 122 0.32 13.64 0.43
CA GLU A 122 -0.40 12.37 0.53
C GLU A 122 -1.91 12.58 0.72
N ILE A 123 -2.30 13.55 1.53
CA ILE A 123 -3.69 14.02 1.65
C ILE A 123 -4.21 14.52 0.30
N GLY A 124 -3.39 15.24 -0.46
CA GLY A 124 -3.71 15.70 -1.80
C GLY A 124 -3.97 14.54 -2.77
N ILE A 125 -3.17 13.46 -2.70
CA ILE A 125 -3.36 12.25 -3.50
C ILE A 125 -4.69 11.57 -3.16
N ASP A 126 -4.99 11.36 -1.88
CA ASP A 126 -6.26 10.73 -1.47
C ASP A 126 -7.47 11.54 -1.94
N ARG A 127 -7.39 12.87 -1.90
CA ARG A 127 -8.45 13.75 -2.41
C ARG A 127 -8.63 13.67 -3.91
N HIS A 128 -7.53 13.66 -4.66
CA HIS A 128 -7.55 13.45 -6.10
C HIS A 128 -8.30 12.16 -6.42
N ILE A 129 -7.96 11.07 -5.72
CA ILE A 129 -8.62 9.77 -5.85
C ILE A 129 -10.11 9.84 -5.52
N VAL A 130 -10.47 10.43 -4.39
CA VAL A 130 -11.88 10.56 -3.98
C VAL A 130 -12.67 11.39 -4.98
N ARG A 131 -12.15 12.54 -5.42
CA ARG A 131 -12.87 13.44 -6.33
C ARG A 131 -13.06 12.83 -7.71
N ASP A 132 -12.00 12.28 -8.28
CA ASP A 132 -11.97 11.95 -9.72
C ASP A 132 -12.36 10.51 -10.02
N TYR A 133 -12.16 9.59 -9.07
CA TYR A 133 -12.32 8.16 -9.33
C TYR A 133 -13.40 7.49 -8.48
N LEU A 134 -13.50 7.85 -7.20
CA LEU A 134 -14.48 7.22 -6.30
C LEU A 134 -15.81 8.00 -6.26
N GLY A 135 -15.74 9.32 -6.29
CA GLY A 135 -16.83 10.24 -6.01
C GLY A 135 -16.91 10.60 -4.51
N PRO A 136 -17.18 11.87 -4.17
CA PRO A 136 -17.21 12.34 -2.78
C PRO A 136 -18.28 11.63 -1.93
N ASP A 137 -19.40 11.24 -2.53
CA ASP A 137 -20.50 10.56 -1.82
C ASP A 137 -20.16 9.11 -1.43
N LYS A 138 -19.24 8.45 -2.18
CA LYS A 138 -18.83 7.07 -1.89
C LYS A 138 -17.77 6.99 -0.80
N ALA A 139 -17.01 8.05 -0.56
CA ALA A 139 -15.94 8.02 0.42
C ALA A 139 -16.46 7.77 1.86
N PRO A 140 -17.52 8.44 2.34
CA PRO A 140 -18.15 8.10 3.62
C PRO A 140 -18.65 6.66 3.69
N GLU A 141 -19.22 6.13 2.60
CA GLU A 141 -19.69 4.75 2.51
C GLU A 141 -18.52 3.76 2.70
N ILE A 142 -17.42 3.97 1.98
CA ILE A 142 -16.20 3.16 2.08
C ILE A 142 -15.68 3.17 3.52
N MET A 143 -15.63 4.34 4.17
CA MET A 143 -15.19 4.46 5.56
C MET A 143 -16.09 3.69 6.54
N HIS A 144 -17.41 3.77 6.37
CA HIS A 144 -18.37 3.10 7.27
C HIS A 144 -18.39 1.58 7.07
N ASN A 145 -18.17 1.14 5.82
CA ASN A 145 -18.22 -0.26 5.44
C ASN A 145 -16.87 -0.97 5.56
N PHE A 146 -15.78 -0.24 5.85
CA PHE A 146 -14.49 -0.84 6.16
C PHE A 146 -14.54 -1.54 7.52
N LYS A 147 -14.99 -2.80 7.52
CA LYS A 147 -15.07 -3.67 8.69
C LYS A 147 -14.53 -5.04 8.35
N THR A 148 -13.66 -5.54 9.20
CA THR A 148 -13.10 -6.89 9.07
C THR A 148 -13.85 -7.85 9.99
N ARG A 149 -14.23 -9.02 9.48
CA ARG A 149 -14.94 -10.03 10.28
C ARG A 149 -14.01 -10.60 11.36
N LYS A 150 -14.55 -10.93 12.53
CA LYS A 150 -13.78 -11.50 13.64
C LYS A 150 -12.95 -12.74 13.26
N PRO A 151 -13.48 -13.76 12.56
CA PRO A 151 -12.66 -14.90 12.14
C PRO A 151 -11.50 -14.52 11.23
N VAL A 152 -11.67 -13.47 10.41
CA VAL A 152 -10.61 -12.95 9.54
C VAL A 152 -9.53 -12.24 10.36
N LEU A 153 -9.92 -11.44 11.36
CA LEU A 153 -8.99 -10.81 12.29
C LEU A 153 -8.17 -11.84 13.07
N GLU A 154 -8.79 -12.94 13.51
CA GLU A 154 -8.10 -14.05 14.21
C GLU A 154 -7.07 -14.72 13.30
N GLU A 155 -7.43 -15.05 12.05
CA GLU A 155 -6.52 -15.63 11.06
C GLU A 155 -5.31 -14.74 10.74
N ILE A 156 -5.54 -13.44 10.58
CA ILE A 156 -4.48 -12.47 10.32
C ILE A 156 -3.64 -12.26 11.57
N THR A 157 -4.25 -12.26 12.77
CA THR A 157 -3.51 -12.20 14.03
C THR A 157 -2.52 -13.37 14.14
N ASN A 158 -2.92 -14.58 13.77
CA ASN A 158 -2.03 -15.74 13.77
C ASN A 158 -0.86 -15.55 12.78
N LEU A 159 -1.11 -15.02 11.58
CA LEU A 159 -0.03 -14.71 10.63
C LEU A 159 1.00 -13.72 11.21
N TYR A 160 0.53 -12.71 11.93
CA TYR A 160 1.43 -11.78 12.63
C TYR A 160 2.25 -12.48 13.70
N MET A 161 1.61 -13.28 14.54
CA MET A 161 2.28 -13.99 15.63
C MET A 161 3.30 -15.02 15.14
N ASP A 162 3.00 -15.71 14.04
CA ASP A 162 3.82 -16.81 13.53
C ASP A 162 4.95 -16.34 12.61
N VAL A 163 4.81 -15.17 12.00
CA VAL A 163 5.70 -14.71 10.92
C VAL A 163 6.05 -13.24 11.02
N LEU A 164 5.05 -12.35 10.90
CA LEU A 164 5.33 -10.95 10.59
C LEU A 164 6.01 -10.21 11.76
N ASN A 165 5.64 -10.55 12.99
CA ASN A 165 6.26 -9.99 14.19
C ASN A 165 7.76 -10.30 14.26
N ASP A 166 8.14 -11.55 14.02
CA ASP A 166 9.55 -11.97 14.06
C ASP A 166 10.35 -11.32 12.93
N LEU A 167 9.80 -11.25 11.71
CA LEU A 167 10.46 -10.61 10.56
C LEU A 167 10.66 -9.12 10.73
N ALA A 168 9.75 -8.46 11.44
CA ALA A 168 9.84 -7.04 11.73
C ALA A 168 10.51 -6.74 13.08
N ASP A 169 10.97 -7.76 13.82
CA ASP A 169 11.47 -7.59 15.19
C ASP A 169 10.48 -6.81 16.07
N ILE A 170 9.19 -7.16 16.03
CA ILE A 170 8.12 -6.52 16.79
C ILE A 170 7.44 -7.54 17.69
N TYR A 171 7.57 -7.36 19.00
CA TYR A 171 7.05 -8.30 19.99
C TYR A 171 5.64 -7.89 20.47
N MET A 172 4.67 -7.91 19.56
CA MET A 172 3.25 -7.76 19.93
C MET A 172 2.68 -9.12 20.35
N ASN A 173 1.84 -9.12 21.39
CA ASN A 173 1.04 -10.30 21.73
C ASN A 173 -0.26 -10.33 20.90
N SER A 174 -0.92 -11.49 20.87
CA SER A 174 -2.16 -11.70 20.10
C SER A 174 -3.23 -10.63 20.40
N HIS A 175 -3.40 -10.22 21.66
CA HIS A 175 -4.37 -9.18 22.03
C HIS A 175 -4.05 -7.81 21.43
N LYS A 176 -2.78 -7.38 21.51
CA LYS A 176 -2.32 -6.11 20.90
C LYS A 176 -2.43 -6.15 19.38
N THR A 177 -2.02 -7.26 18.77
CA THR A 177 -2.14 -7.46 17.32
C THR A 177 -3.60 -7.42 16.87
N TYR A 178 -4.49 -8.13 17.55
CA TYR A 178 -5.92 -8.10 17.23
C TYR A 178 -6.49 -6.68 17.37
N GLY A 179 -6.18 -5.98 18.47
CA GLY A 179 -6.63 -4.61 18.69
C GLY A 179 -6.09 -3.60 17.66
N LEU A 180 -4.88 -3.83 17.16
CA LEU A 180 -4.30 -3.08 16.05
C LEU A 180 -5.14 -3.25 14.77
N LEU A 181 -5.41 -4.51 14.39
CA LEU A 181 -6.14 -4.85 13.17
C LEU A 181 -7.62 -4.42 13.24
N GLU A 182 -8.27 -4.61 14.39
CA GLU A 182 -9.66 -4.17 14.64
C GLU A 182 -9.76 -2.64 14.67
N GLY A 183 -8.72 -1.96 15.15
CA GLY A 183 -8.65 -0.51 15.24
C GLY A 183 -8.41 0.20 13.90
N CYS A 184 -8.24 -0.54 12.81
CA CYS A 184 -8.04 0.02 11.48
C CYS A 184 -9.28 0.79 11.03
N LYS A 185 -9.08 2.06 10.64
CA LYS A 185 -10.14 2.91 10.09
C LYS A 185 -9.59 3.73 8.92
N ILE A 186 -10.39 3.80 7.86
CA ILE A 186 -10.17 4.77 6.78
C ILE A 186 -10.63 6.13 7.29
N THR A 187 -9.81 7.16 7.10
CA THR A 187 -10.13 8.53 7.53
C THR A 187 -10.29 9.44 6.32
N PHE A 188 -11.27 10.34 6.36
CA PHE A 188 -11.46 11.32 5.31
C PHE A 188 -10.43 12.45 5.43
N PRO A 189 -9.78 12.87 4.33
CA PRO A 189 -8.93 14.04 4.35
C PRO A 189 -9.75 15.34 4.49
N GLU A 190 -9.86 15.89 5.70
CA GLU A 190 -10.69 17.09 6.01
C GLU A 190 -10.11 18.44 5.52
N ALA A 191 -8.81 18.57 5.25
CA ALA A 191 -8.15 19.88 5.06
C ALA A 191 -8.50 20.63 3.75
N GLU A 192 -9.60 21.41 3.70
CA GLU A 192 -10.11 22.22 2.56
C GLU A 192 -9.06 23.05 1.77
N ALA A 193 -7.92 23.43 2.36
CA ALA A 193 -6.97 24.38 1.76
C ALA A 193 -6.05 23.83 0.63
N LEU A 194 -6.16 22.55 0.26
CA LEU A 194 -5.14 21.86 -0.55
C LEU A 194 -5.50 21.64 -2.04
N GLY A 195 -6.50 22.34 -2.60
CA GLY A 195 -6.89 22.19 -4.01
C GLY A 195 -5.74 22.40 -5.04
N ARG A 196 -4.62 23.00 -4.63
CA ARG A 196 -3.39 23.11 -5.44
C ARG A 196 -2.50 21.87 -5.42
N LEU A 197 -2.51 21.06 -4.35
CA LEU A 197 -1.78 19.78 -4.33
C LEU A 197 -2.45 18.74 -5.23
N ASP A 198 -3.77 18.83 -5.32
CA ASP A 198 -4.58 18.05 -6.24
C ASP A 198 -4.17 18.29 -7.72
N PHE A 199 -3.87 19.55 -8.07
CA PHE A 199 -3.34 19.91 -9.38
C PHE A 199 -1.96 19.29 -9.68
N MET A 200 -1.11 19.05 -8.67
CA MET A 200 0.18 18.40 -8.88
C MET A 200 0.05 16.94 -9.33
N ASN A 201 -1.07 16.30 -9.02
CA ASN A 201 -1.28 14.88 -9.30
C ASN A 201 -1.65 14.62 -10.77
N ARG A 202 -2.13 15.64 -11.50
CA ARG A 202 -2.65 15.50 -12.86
C ARG A 202 -1.66 15.89 -13.97
N GLU A 203 -0.64 16.67 -13.66
CA GLU A 203 0.33 17.13 -14.66
C GLU A 203 1.61 16.31 -14.64
N ASN A 204 2.16 16.03 -15.82
CA ASN A 204 3.43 15.33 -15.97
C ASN A 204 4.56 16.25 -15.52
N ARG A 205 4.91 16.18 -14.23
CA ARG A 205 5.97 17.01 -13.64
C ARG A 205 7.28 16.28 -13.59
N THR A 206 8.35 17.03 -13.85
CA THR A 206 9.69 16.49 -13.64
C THR A 206 9.96 16.38 -12.15
N TRP A 207 10.33 15.19 -11.68
CA TRP A 207 10.80 14.95 -10.33
C TRP A 207 12.00 14.00 -10.36
N TYR A 208 12.71 13.89 -9.24
CA TYR A 208 13.87 13.02 -9.12
C TYR A 208 13.67 12.04 -7.99
N ASP A 209 13.94 10.76 -8.25
CA ASP A 209 13.94 9.75 -7.19
C ASP A 209 15.18 9.88 -6.28
N ARG A 210 15.27 8.99 -5.28
CA ARG A 210 16.40 8.94 -4.33
C ARG A 210 17.76 8.73 -5.02
N THR A 211 17.77 8.17 -6.22
CA THR A 211 18.98 7.93 -7.03
C THR A 211 19.30 9.08 -8.00
N LYS A 212 18.55 10.20 -7.91
CA LYS A 212 18.64 11.37 -8.80
C LYS A 212 18.31 11.05 -10.26
N ARG A 213 17.55 9.99 -10.55
CA ARG A 213 17.03 9.75 -11.91
C ARG A 213 15.85 10.67 -12.15
N LYS A 214 15.84 11.30 -13.32
CA LYS A 214 14.74 12.16 -13.77
C LYS A 214 13.52 11.30 -14.11
N LYS A 215 12.37 11.63 -13.53
CA LYS A 215 11.05 11.08 -13.88
C LYS A 215 10.18 12.21 -14.41
N THR A 216 9.24 11.90 -15.29
CA THR A 216 8.26 12.88 -15.79
C THR A 216 6.94 12.14 -15.92
N LEU A 217 6.31 11.92 -14.77
CA LEU A 217 5.07 11.16 -14.63
C LEU A 217 4.12 11.89 -13.69
N SER A 218 2.84 11.92 -14.05
CA SER A 218 1.73 12.29 -13.16
C SER A 218 1.42 11.17 -12.15
N MET A 219 0.59 11.44 -11.14
CA MET A 219 0.13 10.41 -10.21
C MET A 219 -0.74 9.37 -10.91
N ASP A 220 -1.51 9.77 -11.92
CA ASP A 220 -2.36 8.86 -12.70
C ASP A 220 -1.51 7.87 -13.53
N GLU A 221 -0.44 8.37 -14.15
CA GLU A 221 0.53 7.52 -14.84
C GLU A 221 1.30 6.62 -13.86
N ILE A 222 1.62 7.09 -12.65
CA ILE A 222 2.21 6.26 -11.59
C ILE A 222 1.27 5.11 -11.24
N LEU A 223 -0.01 5.40 -10.99
CA LEU A 223 -1.01 4.38 -10.65
C LEU A 223 -1.19 3.35 -11.77
N ALA A 224 -1.27 3.81 -13.03
CA ALA A 224 -1.41 2.92 -14.18
C ALA A 224 -0.16 2.03 -14.39
N ASN A 225 1.04 2.62 -14.34
CA ASN A 225 2.30 1.88 -14.53
C ASN A 225 2.55 0.89 -13.38
N GLU A 226 2.20 1.24 -12.14
CA GLU A 226 2.33 0.34 -11.01
C GLU A 226 1.35 -0.83 -11.03
N GLN A 227 0.22 -0.68 -11.72
CA GLN A 227 -0.77 -1.75 -11.81
C GLN A 227 -0.18 -3.01 -12.46
N GLU A 228 0.50 -2.87 -13.59
CA GLU A 228 1.15 -3.99 -14.30
C GLU A 228 2.22 -4.67 -13.44
N LYS A 229 3.01 -3.88 -12.71
CA LYS A 229 4.08 -4.38 -11.85
C LYS A 229 3.57 -5.07 -10.60
N ALA A 230 2.48 -4.54 -10.03
CA ALA A 230 1.79 -5.15 -8.92
C ALA A 230 1.22 -6.52 -9.32
N TYR A 231 0.73 -6.69 -10.56
CA TYR A 231 0.32 -8.00 -11.05
C TYR A 231 1.48 -8.99 -11.12
N ALA A 232 2.62 -8.58 -11.67
CA ALA A 232 3.80 -9.43 -11.72
C ALA A 232 4.25 -9.88 -10.31
N LEU A 233 4.21 -8.96 -9.33
CA LEU A 233 4.46 -9.28 -7.93
C LEU A 233 3.44 -10.27 -7.36
N MET A 234 2.15 -10.06 -7.60
CA MET A 234 1.08 -10.94 -7.09
C MET A 234 1.19 -12.34 -7.66
N GLU A 235 1.45 -12.48 -8.95
CA GLU A 235 1.65 -13.78 -9.60
C GLU A 235 2.90 -14.48 -9.09
N GLU A 236 4.00 -13.74 -8.87
CA GLU A 236 5.20 -14.29 -8.24
C GLU A 236 4.91 -14.80 -6.82
N PHE A 237 4.21 -13.99 -6.01
CA PHE A 237 3.81 -14.37 -4.66
C PHE A 237 2.92 -15.60 -4.65
N MET A 238 1.97 -15.69 -5.57
CA MET A 238 1.11 -16.87 -5.75
C MET A 238 1.90 -18.11 -6.14
N ALA A 239 2.90 -17.98 -7.01
CA ALA A 239 3.77 -19.08 -7.38
C ALA A 239 4.56 -19.59 -6.16
N MET A 240 5.11 -18.68 -5.35
CA MET A 240 5.79 -19.02 -4.09
C MET A 240 4.85 -19.75 -3.13
N ALA A 241 3.66 -19.21 -2.89
CA ALA A 241 2.67 -19.75 -1.95
C ALA A 241 2.04 -21.09 -2.41
N ARG A 242 2.24 -21.50 -3.67
CA ARG A 242 1.73 -22.77 -4.22
C ARG A 242 2.76 -23.86 -4.38
N SER A 243 4.03 -23.49 -4.53
CA SER A 243 5.07 -24.44 -4.96
C SER A 243 6.37 -24.32 -4.17
N ASN A 244 6.40 -23.50 -3.11
CA ASN A 244 7.62 -23.20 -2.35
C ASN A 244 8.76 -22.69 -3.26
N LYS A 245 8.41 -22.01 -4.36
CA LYS A 245 9.34 -21.40 -5.30
C LYS A 245 10.21 -20.37 -4.57
N THR A 246 11.50 -20.30 -4.90
CA THR A 246 12.38 -19.22 -4.45
C THR A 246 11.90 -17.87 -5.03
N PRO A 247 11.87 -16.79 -4.22
CA PRO A 247 11.48 -15.47 -4.72
C PRO A 247 12.38 -15.00 -5.86
N ASN A 248 11.77 -14.39 -6.89
CA ASN A 248 12.51 -13.55 -7.83
C ASN A 248 12.85 -12.20 -7.17
N GLU A 249 14.06 -12.09 -6.63
CA GLU A 249 14.54 -10.90 -5.91
C GLU A 249 14.41 -9.61 -6.72
N ASP A 250 14.61 -9.65 -8.04
CA ASP A 250 14.50 -8.47 -8.90
C ASP A 250 13.07 -7.92 -8.91
N LEU A 251 12.03 -8.75 -8.81
CA LEU A 251 10.66 -8.23 -8.80
C LEU A 251 10.35 -7.44 -7.51
N PHE A 252 10.93 -7.84 -6.39
CA PHE A 252 10.70 -7.21 -5.08
C PHE A 252 11.63 -6.03 -4.83
N HIS A 253 12.88 -6.08 -5.29
CA HIS A 253 13.78 -4.95 -5.13
C HIS A 253 13.59 -3.90 -6.20
N LEU A 254 12.94 -4.18 -7.33
CA LEU A 254 12.77 -3.18 -8.37
C LEU A 254 11.43 -2.45 -8.27
N ASN A 255 11.46 -1.13 -8.42
CA ASN A 255 10.23 -0.35 -8.55
C ASN A 255 9.61 -0.46 -9.97
N GLY A 256 8.48 0.21 -10.20
CA GLY A 256 7.87 0.48 -11.53
C GLY A 256 8.76 0.94 -12.65
N ASN A 257 10.00 1.28 -12.37
CA ASN A 257 10.95 1.73 -13.36
C ASN A 257 12.20 0.84 -13.45
N GLY A 258 12.25 -0.27 -12.70
CA GLY A 258 13.41 -1.17 -12.72
C GLY A 258 14.56 -0.67 -11.84
N ASP A 259 14.30 0.20 -10.86
CA ASP A 259 15.31 0.73 -9.93
C ASP A 259 15.29 -0.03 -8.60
N LYS A 260 16.45 -0.32 -7.99
CA LYS A 260 16.51 -0.87 -6.63
C LYS A 260 15.84 0.09 -5.63
N VAL A 261 14.80 -0.38 -4.94
CA VAL A 261 14.04 0.28 -3.88
C VAL A 261 14.90 0.44 -2.63
#